data_AF-A0A848WYQ7-F1
#
_entry.id   AF-A0A848WYQ7-F1
#
_cell.length_a   1.000
_cell.length_b   1.000
_cell.length_c   1.000
_cell.angle_alpha   90.00
_cell.angle_beta   90.00
_cell.angle_gamma   90.00
#
_symmetry.space_group_name_H-M   'P 1'
#
loop_
_entity.id
_entity.type
_entity.pdbx_description
1 polymer ?
#
loop_
_entity_poly.entity_id
_entity_poly.type
_entity_poly.pdbx_seq_one_letter_code
_entity_poly.pdbx_strand_id
1 'polypeptide(L)'
;MNAIIRVLPLFIALLACGGPTGAQDQKGIPPELQKLRAQYQSKIAEIDVGIRKEKIEPLLEKYDGALNRLEDAEAKAGNLDGLLVIRKERERAGAEGGIAEKDVVKEPAAVSAMQTRLLDGLTSIERERERQIDAMRAIFLQSAEQLKTDLTKQKRVDDALAVVAAIGKIEKEQGAGPEPIGHDSQPNFDQEKPDITG
;
A
#
# COMPACT_ATOMS: atom_id res chain seq x y z
N MET A 1 11.72 -8.86 10.96
CA MET A 1 10.32 -9.14 10.56
C MET A 1 10.20 -8.72 9.11
N ASN A 2 9.67 -9.57 8.22
CA ASN A 2 9.76 -9.36 6.77
C ASN A 2 8.57 -8.53 6.26
N ALA A 3 8.78 -7.24 5.96
CA ALA A 3 7.82 -6.44 5.22
C ALA A 3 8.06 -6.63 3.71
N ILE A 4 7.36 -7.59 3.11
CA ILE A 4 7.30 -7.68 1.65
C ILE A 4 6.31 -6.59 1.21
N ILE A 5 6.81 -5.44 0.73
CA ILE A 5 6.00 -4.45 -0.01
C ILE A 5 5.72 -5.05 -1.39
N ARG A 6 4.83 -6.04 -1.43
CA ARG A 6 4.29 -6.54 -2.68
C ARG A 6 3.37 -5.45 -3.20
N VAL A 7 3.74 -4.86 -4.33
CA VAL A 7 2.81 -4.16 -5.20
C VAL A 7 1.80 -5.22 -5.63
N LEU A 8 0.74 -5.37 -4.84
CA LEU A 8 -0.22 -6.44 -5.00
C LEU A 8 -0.71 -6.38 -6.46
N PRO A 9 -0.63 -7.47 -7.24
CA PRO A 9 -1.36 -7.52 -8.48
C PRO A 9 -2.81 -7.26 -8.12
N LEU A 10 -3.36 -6.19 -8.67
CA LEU A 10 -4.78 -5.90 -8.67
C LEU A 10 -5.42 -7.07 -9.44
N PHE A 11 -5.66 -8.19 -8.75
CA PHE A 11 -6.53 -9.24 -9.23
C PHE A 11 -7.92 -8.62 -9.27
N ILE A 12 -8.20 -7.97 -10.41
CA ILE A 12 -9.56 -7.79 -10.89
C ILE A 12 -10.05 -9.23 -11.09
N ALA A 13 -10.64 -9.80 -10.04
CA ALA A 13 -11.53 -10.93 -10.17
C ALA A 13 -12.68 -10.42 -11.03
N LEU A 14 -12.53 -10.62 -12.34
CA LEU A 14 -13.59 -10.52 -13.33
C LEU A 14 -14.66 -11.51 -12.87
N LEU A 15 -15.67 -11.00 -12.15
CA LEU A 15 -16.88 -11.74 -11.80
C LEU A 15 -17.68 -11.97 -13.08
N ALA A 16 -17.24 -12.93 -13.88
CA ALA A 16 -18.06 -13.57 -14.90
C ALA A 16 -18.81 -14.74 -14.23
N CYS A 17 -20.11 -14.54 -14.03
CA CYS A 17 -21.17 -15.53 -13.93
C CYS A 17 -20.92 -16.79 -13.07
N GLY A 18 -21.45 -16.76 -11.84
CA GLY A 18 -21.58 -17.96 -11.00
C GLY A 18 -22.78 -17.89 -10.05
N GLY A 19 -23.99 -18.07 -10.59
CA GLY A 19 -25.17 -18.60 -9.87
C GLY A 19 -25.97 -17.64 -8.96
N PRO A 20 -27.31 -17.56 -9.11
CA PRO A 20 -28.18 -16.96 -8.09
C PRO A 20 -28.33 -17.91 -6.90
N THR A 21 -27.25 -18.14 -6.13
CA THR A 21 -27.30 -18.96 -4.91
C THR A 21 -26.71 -18.14 -3.76
N GLY A 22 -27.43 -17.10 -3.38
CA GLY A 22 -27.06 -16.19 -2.30
C GLY A 22 -28.14 -15.14 -2.00
N ALA A 23 -29.41 -15.45 -2.29
CA ALA A 23 -30.53 -14.56 -2.02
C ALA A 23 -31.00 -14.59 -0.55
N GLN A 24 -30.32 -15.32 0.34
CA GLN A 24 -30.81 -15.54 1.71
C GLN A 24 -30.10 -14.76 2.83
N ASP A 25 -28.99 -14.05 2.56
CA ASP A 25 -28.30 -13.24 3.60
C ASP A 25 -28.29 -11.72 3.35
N GLN A 26 -28.91 -11.23 2.28
CA GLN A 26 -29.11 -9.79 2.05
C GLN A 26 -30.42 -9.24 2.67
N LYS A 27 -31.21 -10.10 3.31
CA LYS A 27 -32.47 -9.74 3.94
C LYS A 27 -32.17 -8.99 5.26
N GLY A 28 -32.04 -7.66 5.17
CA GLY A 28 -31.82 -6.79 6.34
C GLY A 28 -30.75 -5.72 6.16
N ILE A 29 -30.15 -5.55 4.98
CA ILE A 29 -29.28 -4.40 4.70
C ILE A 29 -30.12 -3.31 4.01
N PRO A 30 -30.22 -2.10 4.59
CA PRO A 30 -30.97 -1.00 3.98
C PRO A 30 -30.35 -0.60 2.63
N PRO A 31 -31.16 -0.32 1.58
CA PRO A 31 -30.65 0.14 0.28
C PRO A 31 -29.74 1.37 0.40
N GLU A 32 -30.01 2.25 1.36
CA GLU A 32 -29.21 3.44 1.65
C GLU A 32 -27.79 3.07 2.12
N LEU A 33 -27.68 2.05 2.99
CA LEU A 33 -26.39 1.54 3.46
C LEU A 33 -25.63 0.82 2.34
N GLN A 34 -26.33 0.07 1.48
CA GLN A 34 -25.71 -0.57 0.32
C GLN A 34 -25.11 0.45 -0.64
N LYS A 35 -25.84 1.53 -0.93
CA LYS A 35 -25.34 2.63 -1.75
C LYS A 35 -24.12 3.30 -1.12
N LEU A 36 -24.17 3.58 0.19
CA LEU A 36 -23.05 4.20 0.91
C LEU A 36 -21.79 3.32 0.87
N ARG A 37 -21.94 2.00 1.05
CA ARG A 37 -20.83 1.04 0.93
C ARG A 37 -20.24 1.00 -0.48
N ALA A 38 -21.10 0.98 -1.51
CA ALA A 38 -20.64 0.98 -2.90
C ALA A 38 -19.85 2.25 -3.23
N GLN A 39 -20.30 3.42 -2.74
CA GLN A 39 -19.57 4.67 -2.89
C GLN A 39 -18.21 4.63 -2.19
N TYR A 40 -18.15 4.16 -0.95
CA TYR A 40 -16.90 4.01 -0.21
C TYR A 40 -15.91 3.08 -0.90
N GLN A 41 -16.35 1.90 -1.35
CA GLN A 41 -15.52 0.96 -2.09
C GLN A 41 -15.02 1.54 -3.42
N SER A 42 -15.88 2.26 -4.15
CA SER A 42 -15.48 2.98 -5.37
C SER A 42 -14.38 4.00 -5.08
N LYS A 43 -14.48 4.75 -3.98
CA LYS A 43 -13.46 5.73 -3.60
C LYS A 43 -12.13 5.12 -3.22
N ILE A 44 -12.12 3.99 -2.51
CA ILE A 44 -10.88 3.24 -2.24
C ILE A 44 -10.25 2.76 -3.54
N ALA A 45 -11.05 2.19 -4.45
CA ALA A 45 -10.52 1.72 -5.74
C ALA A 45 -9.96 2.89 -6.59
N GLU A 46 -10.61 4.06 -6.58
CA GLU A 46 -10.10 5.27 -7.22
C GLU A 46 -8.75 5.71 -6.61
N ILE A 47 -8.61 5.69 -5.28
CA ILE A 47 -7.35 5.98 -4.59
C ILE A 47 -6.25 5.01 -5.02
N ASP A 48 -6.54 3.70 -5.04
CA ASP A 48 -5.56 2.67 -5.40
C ASP A 48 -5.06 2.84 -6.85
N VAL A 49 -5.98 3.10 -7.79
CA VAL A 49 -5.63 3.38 -9.19
C VAL A 49 -4.82 4.66 -9.32
N GLY A 50 -5.23 5.74 -8.62
CA GLY A 50 -4.53 7.02 -8.61
C GLY A 50 -3.10 6.90 -8.07
N ILE A 51 -2.93 6.28 -6.90
CA ILE A 51 -1.62 6.05 -6.28
C ILE A 51 -0.70 5.24 -7.21
N ARG A 52 -1.21 4.17 -7.81
CA ARG A 52 -0.42 3.35 -8.73
C ARG A 52 0.07 4.17 -9.92
N LYS A 53 -0.85 4.81 -10.64
CA LYS A 53 -0.57 5.50 -11.89
C LYS A 53 0.26 6.77 -11.68
N GLU A 54 -0.02 7.53 -10.63
CA GLU A 54 0.58 8.86 -10.44
C GLU A 54 1.85 8.83 -9.59
N LYS A 55 2.06 7.78 -8.79
CA LYS A 55 3.18 7.71 -7.84
C LYS A 55 4.06 6.50 -8.07
N ILE A 56 3.50 5.30 -8.09
CA ILE A 56 4.29 4.06 -8.17
C ILE A 56 4.93 3.89 -9.55
N GLU A 57 4.15 3.96 -10.63
CA GLU A 57 4.67 3.80 -12.00
C GLU A 57 5.78 4.82 -12.32
N PRO A 58 5.63 6.14 -12.06
CA PRO A 58 6.71 7.09 -12.29
C PRO A 58 7.94 6.87 -11.42
N LEU A 59 7.78 6.33 -10.20
CA LEU A 59 8.91 5.99 -9.34
C LEU A 59 9.70 4.81 -9.90
N LEU A 60 9.00 3.78 -10.39
CA LEU A 60 9.62 2.62 -11.03
C LEU A 60 10.29 2.99 -12.37
N GLU A 61 9.68 3.84 -13.18
CA GLU A 61 10.30 4.35 -14.41
C GLU A 61 11.60 5.12 -14.13
N LYS A 62 11.61 5.97 -13.09
CA LYS A 62 12.83 6.66 -12.66
C LYS A 62 13.90 5.70 -12.19
N TYR A 63 13.50 4.62 -11.51
CA TYR A 63 14.40 3.58 -11.04
C TYR A 63 15.05 2.83 -12.21
N ASP A 64 14.27 2.32 -13.17
CA ASP A 64 14.83 1.65 -14.37
C ASP A 64 15.70 2.61 -15.18
N GLY A 65 15.27 3.87 -15.33
CA GLY A 65 16.07 4.89 -16.00
C GLY A 65 17.41 5.17 -15.31
N ALA A 66 17.47 5.08 -13.99
CA ALA A 66 18.72 5.21 -13.23
C ALA A 66 19.63 3.98 -13.40
N LEU A 67 19.05 2.78 -13.37
CA LEU A 67 19.79 1.54 -13.62
C LEU A 67 20.38 1.50 -15.03
N ASN A 68 19.62 1.92 -16.05
CA ASN A 68 20.10 1.98 -17.43
C ASN A 68 21.31 2.93 -17.58
N ARG A 69 21.26 4.11 -16.95
CA ARG A 69 22.40 5.05 -16.94
C ARG A 69 23.62 4.47 -16.21
N LEU A 70 23.39 3.71 -15.14
CA LEU A 70 24.47 3.04 -14.41
C LEU A 70 25.08 1.92 -15.27
N GLU A 71 24.27 1.14 -15.97
CA GLU A 71 24.71 0.12 -16.91
C GLU A 71 25.62 0.73 -18.00
N ASP A 72 25.20 1.84 -18.61
CA ASP A 72 26.00 2.57 -19.60
C ASP A 72 27.33 3.07 -19.03
N ALA A 73 27.35 3.50 -17.77
CA ALA A 73 28.55 3.98 -17.09
C ALA A 73 29.55 2.83 -16.84
N GLU A 74 29.07 1.70 -16.30
CA GLU A 74 29.92 0.51 -16.07
C GLU A 74 30.43 -0.09 -17.38
N ALA A 75 29.61 -0.09 -18.44
CA ALA A 75 30.01 -0.52 -19.78
C ALA A 75 31.17 0.34 -20.33
N LYS A 76 31.08 1.67 -20.20
CA LYS A 76 32.14 2.60 -20.60
C LYS A 76 33.40 2.45 -19.75
N ALA A 77 33.25 2.07 -18.49
CA ALA A 77 34.37 1.80 -17.58
C ALA A 77 35.02 0.43 -17.82
N GLY A 78 34.44 -0.44 -18.65
CA GLY A 78 34.94 -1.80 -18.87
C GLY A 78 34.73 -2.73 -17.66
N ASN A 79 33.81 -2.41 -16.76
CA ASN A 79 33.53 -3.19 -15.56
C ASN A 79 32.44 -4.24 -15.82
N LEU A 80 32.84 -5.43 -16.24
CA LEU A 80 31.92 -6.52 -16.57
C LEU A 80 31.09 -6.98 -15.35
N ASP A 81 31.72 -7.09 -14.18
CA ASP A 81 31.03 -7.59 -12.98
C ASP A 81 29.90 -6.65 -12.56
N GLY A 82 30.16 -5.33 -12.56
CA GLY A 82 29.14 -4.31 -12.28
C GLY A 82 27.98 -4.37 -13.27
N LEU A 83 28.28 -4.54 -14.56
CA LEU A 83 27.29 -4.64 -15.63
C LEU A 83 26.37 -5.87 -15.45
N LEU A 84 26.93 -7.03 -15.10
CA LEU A 84 26.14 -8.25 -14.85
C LEU A 84 25.19 -8.10 -13.66
N VAL A 85 25.62 -7.42 -12.59
CA VAL A 85 24.75 -7.16 -11.43
C VAL A 85 23.60 -6.23 -11.80
N ILE A 86 23.88 -5.14 -12.53
CA ILE A 86 22.86 -4.18 -12.94
C ILE A 86 21.83 -4.85 -13.87
N ARG A 87 22.26 -5.70 -14.81
CA ARG A 87 21.33 -6.42 -15.68
C ARG A 87 20.40 -7.35 -14.91
N LYS A 88 20.93 -8.14 -13.97
CA LYS A 88 20.10 -8.99 -13.10
C LYS A 88 19.08 -8.16 -12.32
N GLU A 89 19.50 -7.00 -11.84
CA GLU A 89 18.60 -6.11 -11.11
C GLU A 89 17.50 -5.52 -12.00
N ARG A 90 17.82 -5.14 -13.24
CA ARG A 90 16.81 -4.67 -14.22
C ARG A 90 15.83 -5.76 -14.59
N GLU A 91 16.31 -6.99 -14.82
CA GLU A 91 15.46 -8.15 -15.08
C GLU A 91 14.51 -8.41 -13.91
N ARG A 92 15.04 -8.38 -12.67
CA ARG A 92 14.24 -8.53 -11.46
C ARG A 92 13.19 -7.42 -11.33
N ALA A 93 13.58 -6.16 -11.51
CA ALA A 93 12.69 -5.00 -11.43
C ALA A 93 11.54 -5.08 -12.45
N GLY A 94 11.82 -5.54 -13.67
CA GLY A 94 10.81 -5.74 -14.72
C GLY A 94 9.87 -6.91 -14.46
N ALA A 95 10.35 -7.98 -13.81
CA ALA A 95 9.54 -9.16 -13.50
C ALA A 95 8.64 -8.98 -12.27
N GLU A 96 9.14 -8.35 -11.22
CA GLU A 96 8.45 -8.28 -9.92
C GLU A 96 7.65 -6.99 -9.72
N GLY A 97 7.95 -5.92 -10.49
CA GLY A 97 7.29 -4.62 -10.35
C GLY A 97 7.50 -3.95 -8.99
N GLY A 98 8.53 -4.36 -8.23
CA GLY A 98 8.85 -3.88 -6.89
C GLY A 98 10.15 -4.47 -6.35
N ILE A 99 10.52 -4.11 -5.11
CA ILE A 99 11.69 -4.63 -4.38
C ILE A 99 11.23 -4.99 -2.96
N ALA A 100 11.65 -6.15 -2.44
CA ALA A 100 11.57 -6.41 -1.01
C ALA A 100 12.90 -6.09 -0.33
N GLU A 101 12.88 -5.69 0.93
CA GLU A 101 14.06 -5.29 1.69
C GLU A 101 15.18 -6.36 1.70
N LYS A 102 14.80 -7.64 1.73
CA LYS A 102 15.72 -8.78 1.65
C LYS A 102 16.46 -8.91 0.31
N ASP A 103 15.95 -8.27 -0.73
CA ASP A 103 16.49 -8.35 -2.09
C ASP A 103 17.46 -7.18 -2.39
N VAL A 104 17.72 -6.32 -1.38
CA VAL A 104 18.73 -5.27 -1.46
C VAL A 104 20.12 -5.91 -1.54
N VAL A 105 20.79 -5.71 -2.66
CA VAL A 105 22.13 -6.23 -2.93
C VAL A 105 23.14 -5.31 -2.25
N LYS A 106 24.19 -5.86 -1.63
CA LYS A 106 25.23 -5.05 -0.97
C LYS A 106 26.20 -4.39 -1.96
N GLU A 107 26.47 -5.04 -3.08
CA GLU A 107 27.39 -4.58 -4.11
C GLU A 107 26.80 -4.71 -5.52
N PRO A 108 27.02 -3.74 -6.41
CA PRO A 108 27.77 -2.50 -6.18
C PRO A 108 26.98 -1.48 -5.35
N ALA A 109 27.68 -0.67 -4.55
CA ALA A 109 27.07 0.31 -3.63
C ALA A 109 26.12 1.31 -4.33
N ALA A 110 26.34 1.56 -5.62
CA ALA A 110 25.44 2.37 -6.43
C ALA A 110 24.05 1.72 -6.58
N VAL A 111 23.98 0.41 -6.81
CA VAL A 111 22.72 -0.33 -6.94
C VAL A 111 22.01 -0.37 -5.59
N SER A 112 22.72 -0.69 -4.51
CA SER A 112 22.14 -0.73 -3.16
C SER A 112 21.51 0.61 -2.77
N ALA A 113 22.20 1.72 -3.03
CA ALA A 113 21.67 3.06 -2.78
C ALA A 113 20.42 3.38 -3.61
N MET A 114 20.34 2.90 -4.86
CA MET A 114 19.13 3.06 -5.69
C MET A 114 17.97 2.22 -5.15
N GLN A 115 18.23 0.98 -4.72
CA GLN A 115 17.23 0.09 -4.13
C GLN A 115 16.65 0.67 -2.84
N THR A 116 17.50 1.17 -1.93
CA THR A 116 17.06 1.84 -0.70
C THR A 116 16.17 3.05 -1.01
N ARG A 117 16.56 3.90 -1.97
CA ARG A 117 15.73 5.05 -2.37
C ARG A 117 14.38 4.64 -2.93
N LEU A 118 14.32 3.55 -3.69
CA LEU A 118 13.06 3.01 -4.19
C LEU A 118 12.18 2.51 -3.03
N LEU A 119 12.75 1.77 -2.08
CA LEU A 119 12.03 1.28 -0.88
C LEU A 119 11.50 2.43 -0.02
N ASP A 120 12.31 3.47 0.21
CA ASP A 120 11.89 4.68 0.94
C ASP A 120 10.72 5.37 0.23
N GLY A 121 10.82 5.49 -1.10
CA GLY A 121 9.76 6.05 -1.94
C GLY A 121 8.47 5.25 -1.86
N LEU A 122 8.54 3.92 -1.99
CA LEU A 122 7.38 3.03 -1.88
C LEU A 122 6.75 3.09 -0.48
N THR A 123 7.56 3.12 0.57
CA THR A 123 7.09 3.27 1.96
C THR A 123 6.37 4.60 2.17
N SER A 124 6.91 5.70 1.63
CA SER A 124 6.25 7.00 1.70
C SER A 124 4.93 7.03 0.92
N ILE A 125 4.86 6.34 -0.23
CA ILE A 125 3.63 6.24 -1.02
C ILE A 125 2.57 5.42 -0.27
N GLU A 126 2.95 4.32 0.38
CA GLU A 126 2.01 3.51 1.16
C GLU A 126 1.42 4.29 2.34
N ARG A 127 2.25 5.04 3.08
CA ARG A 127 1.77 5.91 4.17
C ARG A 127 0.76 6.94 3.67
N GLU A 128 0.98 7.50 2.48
CA GLU A 128 0.06 8.45 1.88
C GLU A 128 -1.26 7.77 1.48
N ARG A 129 -1.18 6.59 0.87
CA ARG A 129 -2.33 5.76 0.53
C ARG A 129 -3.17 5.44 1.78
N GLU A 130 -2.53 5.00 2.86
CA GLU A 130 -3.18 4.72 4.14
C GLU A 130 -3.92 5.95 4.68
N ARG A 131 -3.29 7.12 4.68
CA ARG A 131 -3.94 8.38 5.10
C ARG A 131 -5.18 8.72 4.28
N GLN A 132 -5.12 8.53 2.96
CA GLN A 132 -6.28 8.78 2.09
C GLN A 132 -7.42 7.80 2.36
N ILE A 133 -7.10 6.52 2.58
CA ILE A 133 -8.10 5.51 2.95
C ILE A 133 -8.72 5.82 4.32
N ASP A 134 -7.91 6.24 5.30
CA ASP A 134 -8.39 6.64 6.61
C ASP A 134 -9.31 7.87 6.55
N ALA A 135 -8.98 8.85 5.70
CA ALA A 135 -9.86 9.98 5.45
C ALA A 135 -11.21 9.55 4.85
N MET A 136 -11.21 8.66 3.86
CA MET A 136 -12.46 8.13 3.27
C MET A 136 -13.26 7.31 4.27
N ARG A 137 -12.57 6.58 5.14
CA ARG A 137 -13.19 5.80 6.22
C ARG A 137 -13.89 6.71 7.22
N ALA A 138 -13.25 7.79 7.64
CA ALA A 138 -13.87 8.77 8.55
C ALA A 138 -15.16 9.36 7.95
N ILE A 139 -15.15 9.70 6.65
CA ILE A 139 -16.33 10.20 5.93
C ILE A 139 -17.45 9.14 5.88
N PHE A 140 -17.10 7.88 5.62
CA PHE A 140 -18.05 6.77 5.63
C PHE A 140 -18.70 6.60 7.00
N LEU A 141 -17.90 6.56 8.08
CA LEU A 141 -18.38 6.40 9.45
C LEU A 141 -19.33 7.55 9.85
N GLN A 142 -18.96 8.78 9.55
CA GLN A 142 -19.83 9.95 9.78
C GLN A 142 -21.16 9.83 9.03
N SER A 143 -21.12 9.40 7.77
CA SER A 143 -22.32 9.24 6.95
C SER A 143 -23.21 8.09 7.44
N ALA A 144 -22.60 7.00 7.90
CA ALA A 144 -23.31 5.87 8.50
C ALA A 144 -23.97 6.24 9.83
N GLU A 145 -23.30 7.03 10.67
CA GLU A 145 -23.87 7.56 11.92
C GLU A 145 -25.10 8.45 11.67
N GLN A 146 -25.02 9.30 10.65
CA GLN A 146 -26.17 10.11 10.22
C GLN A 146 -27.33 9.21 9.73
N LEU A 147 -27.03 8.22 8.88
CA LEU A 147 -28.02 7.28 8.38
C LEU A 147 -28.72 6.49 9.51
N LYS A 148 -27.96 6.02 10.50
CA LYS A 148 -28.49 5.36 11.71
C LYS A 148 -29.51 6.26 12.42
N THR A 149 -29.16 7.55 12.60
CA THR A 149 -30.02 8.53 13.26
C THR A 149 -31.32 8.73 12.48
N ASP A 150 -31.24 8.85 11.16
CA ASP A 150 -32.41 9.10 10.30
C ASP A 150 -33.33 7.87 10.23
N LEU A 151 -32.79 6.66 10.12
CA LEU A 151 -33.57 5.41 10.17
C LEU A 151 -34.28 5.23 11.51
N THR A 152 -33.63 5.61 12.61
CA THR A 152 -34.24 5.59 13.95
C THR A 152 -35.43 6.54 14.04
N LYS A 153 -35.29 7.78 13.55
CA LYS A 153 -36.40 8.76 13.48
C LYS A 153 -37.56 8.26 12.63
N GLN A 154 -37.27 7.51 11.57
CA GLN A 154 -38.25 6.86 10.70
C GLN A 154 -38.86 5.58 11.30
N LYS A 155 -38.48 5.21 12.53
CA LYS A 155 -38.89 3.97 13.22
C LYS A 155 -38.48 2.68 12.48
N ARG A 156 -37.48 2.75 11.59
CA ARG A 156 -36.86 1.60 10.90
C ARG A 156 -35.72 1.03 11.74
N VAL A 157 -36.06 0.43 12.89
CA VAL A 157 -35.08 0.02 13.92
C VAL A 157 -34.16 -1.10 13.44
N ASP A 158 -34.70 -2.12 12.77
CA ASP A 158 -33.90 -3.24 12.26
C ASP A 158 -32.83 -2.76 11.25
N ASP A 159 -33.22 -1.83 10.40
CA ASP A 159 -32.34 -1.17 9.43
C ASP A 159 -31.23 -0.36 10.14
N ALA A 160 -31.56 0.37 11.21
CA ALA A 160 -30.58 1.10 12.00
C ALA A 160 -29.58 0.16 12.70
N LEU A 161 -30.03 -1.01 13.17
CA LEU A 161 -29.16 -2.03 13.76
C LEU A 161 -28.19 -2.62 12.72
N ALA A 162 -28.63 -2.78 11.46
CA ALA A 162 -27.74 -3.19 10.37
C ALA A 162 -26.63 -2.15 10.10
N VAL A 163 -26.94 -0.86 10.24
CA VAL A 163 -25.95 0.22 10.15
C VAL A 163 -24.96 0.17 11.33
N VAL A 164 -25.43 -0.05 12.55
CA VAL A 164 -24.54 -0.24 13.73
C VAL A 164 -23.58 -1.39 13.52
N ALA A 165 -24.07 -2.53 13.02
CA ALA A 165 -23.23 -3.69 12.71
C ALA A 165 -22.20 -3.37 11.61
N ALA A 166 -22.53 -2.50 10.65
CA ALA A 166 -21.60 -2.06 9.61
C ALA A 166 -20.49 -1.17 10.18
N ILE A 167 -20.84 -0.22 11.04
CA ILE A 167 -19.90 0.68 11.72
C ILE A 167 -18.90 -0.15 12.54
N GLY A 168 -19.39 -1.06 13.38
CA GLY A 168 -18.53 -1.89 14.22
C GLY A 168 -17.57 -2.80 13.44
N LYS A 169 -17.93 -3.23 12.21
CA LYS A 169 -17.00 -3.97 11.33
C LYS A 169 -15.84 -3.10 10.88
N ILE A 170 -16.13 -1.89 10.40
CA ILE A 170 -15.11 -0.94 9.92
C ILE A 170 -14.19 -0.47 11.06
N GLU A 171 -14.74 -0.22 12.25
CA GLU A 171 -13.94 0.15 13.43
C GLU A 171 -13.04 -1.01 13.90
N LYS A 172 -13.52 -2.25 13.83
CA LYS A 172 -12.69 -3.42 14.16
C LYS A 172 -11.53 -3.58 13.17
N GLU A 173 -11.76 -3.31 11.89
CA GLU A 173 -10.70 -3.28 10.88
C GLU A 173 -9.66 -2.18 11.14
N GLN A 174 -10.02 -1.08 11.81
CA GLN A 174 -9.06 -0.05 12.27
C GLN A 174 -8.27 -0.46 13.50
N GLY A 175 -8.92 -1.09 14.49
CA GLY A 175 -8.27 -1.54 15.72
C GLY A 175 -7.25 -2.65 15.48
N ALA A 176 -7.39 -3.39 14.38
CA ALA A 176 -6.41 -4.33 13.87
C ALA A 176 -5.33 -3.65 13.01
N GLY A 177 -5.07 -2.35 13.26
CA GLY A 177 -4.18 -1.50 12.47
C GLY A 177 -2.90 -2.22 12.06
N PRO A 178 -2.31 -1.84 10.90
CA PRO A 178 -1.12 -2.53 10.39
C PRO A 178 -0.13 -2.64 11.54
N GLU A 179 0.28 -3.88 11.88
CA GLU A 179 1.30 -4.09 12.91
C GLU A 179 2.38 -3.05 12.63
N PRO A 180 2.75 -2.22 13.63
CA PRO A 180 3.65 -1.09 13.41
C PRO A 180 4.81 -1.63 12.60
N ILE A 181 4.89 -1.20 11.34
CA ILE A 181 5.98 -1.57 10.45
C ILE A 181 7.19 -1.18 11.25
N GLY A 182 7.93 -2.19 11.73
CA GLY A 182 9.08 -1.99 12.59
C GLY A 182 10.01 -1.06 11.85
N HIS A 183 9.86 0.24 12.11
CA HIS A 183 10.91 1.20 11.92
C HIS A 183 11.91 0.72 12.95
N ASP A 184 12.82 -0.14 12.48
CA ASP A 184 14.02 -0.48 13.20
C ASP A 184 14.47 0.81 13.85
N SER A 185 14.42 0.78 15.17
CA SER A 185 14.93 1.85 16.00
C SER A 185 16.27 2.20 15.41
N GLN A 186 16.40 3.39 14.81
CA GLN A 186 17.70 3.86 14.36
C GLN A 186 18.63 3.60 15.54
N PRO A 187 19.68 2.76 15.38
CA PRO A 187 20.62 2.59 16.47
C PRO A 187 21.09 3.99 16.79
N ASN A 188 20.82 4.41 18.03
CA ASN A 188 21.31 5.66 18.54
C ASN A 188 22.83 5.51 18.53
N PHE A 189 23.48 5.96 17.45
CA PHE A 189 24.92 6.14 17.39
C PHE A 189 25.22 7.35 18.29
N ASP A 190 25.04 7.13 19.60
CA ASP A 190 25.65 7.97 20.60
C ASP A 190 27.15 7.88 20.36
N GLN A 191 27.62 9.01 19.84
CA GLN A 191 28.98 9.45 19.64
C GLN A 191 29.89 9.01 20.80
N GLU A 192 30.56 7.87 20.63
CA GLU A 192 31.77 7.57 21.38
C GLU A 192 32.86 8.55 20.88
N LYS A 193 33.04 9.65 21.60
CA LYS A 193 34.19 10.54 21.41
C LYS A 193 35.46 9.73 21.68
N PRO A 194 36.45 9.69 20.77
CA PRO A 194 37.75 9.13 21.12
C PRO A 194 38.40 10.02 22.19
N ASP A 195 38.67 9.44 23.35
CA ASP A 195 39.54 10.01 24.38
C ASP A 195 40.97 9.97 23.84
N ILE A 196 41.47 11.14 23.44
CA ILE A 196 42.86 11.33 23.00
C ILE A 196 43.65 11.78 24.22
N THR A 197 44.04 10.82 25.06
CA THR A 197 45.01 11.05 26.13
C THR A 197 46.08 9.97 26.07
N GLY A 198 47.30 10.36 25.65
CA GLY A 198 48.48 9.50 25.61
C GLY A 198 49.53 10.00 24.63
#